data_AF-A0A1H7WJT9-F1
#
_entry.id   AF-A0A1H7WJT9-F1
#
_cell.length_a   1.000
_cell.length_b   1.000
_cell.length_c   1.000
_cell.angle_alpha   90.00
_cell.angle_beta   90.00
_cell.angle_gamma   90.00
#
_symmetry.space_group_name_H-M   'P 1'
#
loop_
_entity.id
_entity.type
_entity.pdbx_description
1 polymer ?
#
loop_
_entity_poly.entity_id
_entity_poly.type
_entity_poly.pdbx_seq_one_letter_code
_entity_poly.pdbx_strand_id
1 'polypeptide(L)'
;MANVRATSKARPPAPFCASVQPWPPPHRLTFDAIRDSVVASGREFGVEFLVAINRDGNLIESTKGSRSNTGLSQKLHRALLDSTSQLTVHHNHPSGAPLTRWDLAFLALPGLTTIVAHSSNLGTTATSLARLSAGGREALDRAISWGGEYGAFLDLYDALDLPFSFDESIQEEIFRGLIDVAEANICNKLALFAAMNRSKLFVVDSDFAPPSLFGRADIQLGIDEMAVRIVRRFDATAGVT
;
A
#
# COMPACT_ATOMS: atom_id res chain seq x y z
N MET A 1 1.39 -20.18 36.18
CA MET A 1 0.14 -20.35 35.40
C MET A 1 0.01 -19.14 34.48
N ALA A 2 0.37 -19.28 33.21
CA ALA A 2 0.35 -18.18 32.24
C ALA A 2 -1.06 -18.06 31.63
N ASN A 3 -1.63 -16.87 31.76
CA ASN A 3 -2.99 -16.54 31.34
C ASN A 3 -2.96 -16.09 29.87
N VAL A 4 -3.04 -17.03 28.93
CA VAL A 4 -3.17 -16.70 27.49
C VAL A 4 -4.64 -16.41 27.21
N ARG A 5 -5.04 -15.14 27.32
CA ARG A 5 -6.31 -14.67 26.77
C ARG A 5 -6.17 -14.59 25.24
N ALA A 6 -6.46 -15.69 24.57
CA ALA A 6 -6.78 -15.67 23.15
C ALA A 6 -8.19 -15.11 22.98
N THR A 7 -8.33 -13.79 22.88
CA THR A 7 -9.56 -13.20 22.31
C THR A 7 -9.52 -13.46 20.82
N SER A 8 -10.29 -14.45 20.36
CA SER A 8 -10.53 -14.66 18.93
C SER A 8 -11.30 -13.46 18.37
N LYS A 9 -10.59 -12.41 18.00
CA LYS A 9 -11.11 -11.48 17.00
C LYS A 9 -11.45 -12.33 15.78
N ALA A 10 -12.72 -12.32 15.37
CA ALA A 10 -13.17 -13.03 14.18
C ALA A 10 -12.19 -12.69 13.04
N ARG A 11 -11.59 -13.73 12.42
CA ARG A 11 -10.73 -13.54 11.25
C ARG A 11 -11.54 -12.72 10.25
N PRO A 12 -11.07 -11.54 9.80
CA PRO A 12 -11.73 -10.85 8.71
C PRO A 12 -11.85 -11.85 7.54
N PRO A 13 -12.98 -11.88 6.82
CA PRO A 13 -13.10 -12.73 5.64
C PRO A 13 -11.90 -12.43 4.74
N ALA A 14 -11.17 -13.46 4.36
CA ALA A 14 -9.98 -13.34 3.53
C ALA A 14 -10.33 -12.40 2.35
N PRO A 15 -9.70 -11.21 2.23
CA PRO A 15 -10.05 -10.21 1.22
C PRO A 15 -9.74 -10.68 -0.23
N PHE A 16 -9.40 -11.95 -0.41
CA PHE A 16 -8.65 -12.49 -1.53
C PHE A 16 -9.50 -13.09 -2.66
N CYS A 17 -10.82 -12.91 -2.67
CA CYS A 17 -11.68 -13.48 -3.71
C CYS A 17 -12.83 -12.55 -4.12
N ALA A 18 -12.56 -11.26 -4.36
CA ALA A 18 -13.52 -10.43 -5.08
C ALA A 18 -13.66 -10.94 -6.53
N SER A 19 -14.86 -10.81 -7.11
CA SER A 19 -15.09 -11.15 -8.52
C SER A 19 -14.24 -10.24 -9.41
N VAL A 20 -13.15 -10.77 -9.97
CA VAL A 20 -12.31 -10.10 -10.95
C VAL A 20 -12.65 -10.58 -12.35
N GLN A 21 -12.67 -9.67 -13.30
CA GLN A 21 -12.80 -10.00 -14.72
C GLN A 21 -11.43 -9.90 -15.39
N PRO A 22 -10.98 -10.91 -16.16
CA PRO A 22 -9.82 -10.76 -17.02
C PRO A 22 -9.96 -9.54 -17.94
N TRP A 23 -8.88 -8.80 -18.16
CA TRP A 23 -8.87 -7.62 -19.01
C TRP A 23 -7.73 -7.69 -20.03
N PRO A 24 -7.94 -7.28 -21.30
CA PRO A 24 -6.86 -7.24 -22.28
C PRO A 24 -5.65 -6.43 -21.76
N PRO A 25 -4.44 -7.01 -21.76
CA PRO A 25 -3.25 -6.28 -21.34
C PRO A 25 -2.85 -5.23 -22.39
N PRO A 26 -2.03 -4.23 -22.02
CA PRO A 26 -1.44 -3.33 -23.01
C PRO A 26 -0.55 -4.10 -23.99
N HIS A 27 -0.47 -3.61 -25.23
CA HIS A 27 0.39 -4.21 -26.27
C HIS A 27 1.88 -4.21 -25.93
N ARG A 28 2.32 -3.26 -25.08
CA ARG A 28 3.69 -3.16 -24.59
C ARG A 28 3.66 -3.20 -23.06
N LEU A 29 4.58 -3.95 -22.47
CA LEU A 29 4.70 -4.11 -21.02
C LEU A 29 5.80 -3.19 -20.43
N THR A 30 5.97 -2.01 -21.01
CA THR A 30 6.82 -0.95 -20.46
C THR A 30 6.06 -0.16 -19.41
N PHE A 31 6.76 0.46 -18.46
CA PHE A 31 6.15 1.26 -17.38
C PHE A 31 5.10 2.27 -17.90
N ASP A 32 5.47 3.09 -18.89
CA ASP A 32 4.56 4.11 -19.44
C ASP A 32 3.34 3.50 -20.12
N ALA A 33 3.52 2.44 -20.93
CA ALA A 33 2.42 1.77 -21.60
C ALA A 33 1.43 1.11 -20.62
N ILE A 34 1.93 0.53 -19.52
CA ILE A 34 1.08 -0.03 -18.47
C ILE A 34 0.33 1.09 -17.75
N ARG A 35 1.02 2.15 -17.32
CA ARG A 35 0.41 3.35 -16.72
C ARG A 35 -0.71 3.88 -17.59
N ASP A 36 -0.41 4.17 -18.85
CA ASP A 36 -1.36 4.80 -19.78
C ASP A 36 -2.58 3.89 -20.00
N SER A 37 -2.37 2.57 -20.08
CA SER A 37 -3.45 1.59 -20.20
C SER A 37 -4.37 1.57 -18.98
N VAL A 38 -3.83 1.39 -17.77
CA VAL A 38 -4.67 1.30 -16.56
C VAL A 38 -5.35 2.63 -16.25
N VAL A 39 -4.70 3.76 -16.52
CA VAL A 39 -5.30 5.09 -16.34
C VAL A 39 -6.41 5.36 -17.37
N ALA A 40 -6.18 5.06 -18.65
CA ALA A 40 -7.19 5.26 -19.69
C ALA A 40 -8.42 4.39 -19.42
N SER A 41 -8.23 3.10 -19.13
CA SER A 41 -9.34 2.21 -18.76
C SER A 41 -10.03 2.66 -17.47
N GLY A 42 -9.27 3.09 -16.46
CA GLY A 42 -9.80 3.64 -15.22
C GLY A 42 -10.72 4.84 -15.41
N ARG A 43 -10.33 5.76 -16.31
CA ARG A 43 -11.13 6.94 -16.70
C ARG A 43 -12.40 6.53 -17.45
N GLU A 44 -12.30 5.58 -18.37
CA GLU A 44 -13.43 5.13 -19.20
C GLU A 44 -14.48 4.39 -18.37
N PHE A 45 -14.08 3.47 -17.50
CA PHE A 45 -14.99 2.57 -16.80
C PHE A 45 -15.29 2.96 -15.35
N GLY A 46 -14.57 3.93 -14.77
CA GLY A 46 -14.77 4.36 -13.38
C GLY A 46 -14.43 3.30 -12.33
N VAL A 47 -13.57 2.32 -12.69
CA VAL A 47 -13.13 1.21 -11.83
C VAL A 47 -11.62 1.06 -11.84
N GLU A 48 -11.10 0.23 -10.95
CA GLU A 48 -9.68 -0.11 -10.87
C GLU A 48 -9.33 -1.23 -11.84
N PHE A 49 -8.17 -1.10 -12.46
CA PHE A 49 -7.52 -2.05 -13.34
C PHE A 49 -6.15 -2.36 -12.77
N LEU A 50 -5.69 -3.59 -12.98
CA LEU A 50 -4.40 -4.05 -12.51
C LEU A 50 -3.66 -4.77 -13.63
N VAL A 51 -2.35 -4.54 -13.71
CA VAL A 51 -1.41 -5.30 -14.53
C VAL A 51 -0.25 -5.74 -13.65
N ALA A 52 0.00 -7.04 -13.58
CA ALA A 52 1.13 -7.62 -12.87
C ALA A 52 2.13 -8.21 -13.88
N ILE A 53 3.40 -7.82 -13.75
CA ILE A 53 4.52 -8.37 -14.53
C ILE A 53 5.58 -8.95 -13.59
N ASN A 54 6.32 -9.96 -14.04
CA ASN A 54 7.47 -10.47 -13.31
C ASN A 54 8.76 -9.69 -13.65
N ARG A 55 9.88 -10.04 -13.00
CA ARG A 55 11.20 -9.43 -13.23
C ARG A 55 11.69 -9.49 -14.69
N ASP A 56 11.30 -10.52 -15.43
CA ASP A 56 11.68 -10.69 -16.84
C ASP A 56 10.79 -9.86 -17.79
N GLY A 57 9.82 -9.11 -17.25
CA GLY A 57 8.87 -8.32 -18.03
C GLY A 57 7.71 -9.15 -18.59
N ASN A 58 7.54 -10.40 -18.16
CA ASN A 58 6.43 -11.24 -18.61
C ASN A 58 5.13 -10.88 -17.88
N LEU A 59 4.03 -10.85 -18.62
CA LEU A 59 2.70 -10.65 -18.05
C LEU A 59 2.28 -11.84 -17.19
N ILE A 60 1.95 -11.57 -15.94
CA ILE A 60 1.38 -12.54 -15.01
C ILE A 60 -0.14 -12.41 -14.96
N GLU A 61 -0.67 -11.20 -14.84
CA GLU A 61 -2.12 -10.96 -14.74
C GLU A 61 -2.50 -9.59 -15.30
N SER A 62 -3.70 -9.49 -15.85
CA SER A 62 -4.35 -8.23 -16.22
C SER A 62 -5.84 -8.32 -15.92
N THR A 63 -6.33 -7.50 -15.00
CA THR A 63 -7.70 -7.60 -14.47
C THR A 63 -8.43 -6.27 -14.44
N LYS A 64 -9.76 -6.35 -14.52
CA LYS A 64 -10.72 -5.31 -14.21
C LYS A 64 -11.40 -5.64 -12.89
N GLY A 65 -11.31 -4.72 -11.94
CA GLY A 65 -11.89 -4.82 -10.62
C GLY A 65 -13.18 -4.02 -10.48
N SER A 66 -13.31 -3.39 -9.31
CA SER A 66 -14.44 -2.55 -8.89
C SER A 66 -14.00 -1.11 -8.68
N ARG A 67 -14.90 -0.24 -8.20
CA ARG A 67 -14.60 1.17 -7.94
C ARG A 67 -13.51 1.40 -6.88
N SER A 68 -13.28 0.43 -6.01
CA SER A 68 -12.42 0.58 -4.83
C SER A 68 -11.55 -0.65 -4.55
N ASN A 69 -11.40 -1.54 -5.54
CA ASN A 69 -10.59 -2.73 -5.41
C ASN A 69 -10.28 -3.31 -6.80
N THR A 70 -9.01 -3.49 -7.15
CA THR A 70 -8.55 -4.22 -8.35
C THR A 70 -8.99 -5.69 -8.36
N GLY A 71 -9.26 -6.21 -7.17
CA GLY A 71 -9.49 -7.60 -6.83
C GLY A 71 -8.22 -8.45 -6.94
N LEU A 72 -8.33 -9.72 -6.56
CA LEU A 72 -7.23 -10.67 -6.60
C LEU A 72 -7.70 -11.99 -7.20
N SER A 73 -7.22 -12.31 -8.41
CA SER A 73 -7.47 -13.62 -8.99
C SER A 73 -6.75 -14.70 -8.19
N GLN A 74 -7.21 -15.96 -8.26
CA GLN A 74 -6.48 -17.07 -7.64
C GLN A 74 -5.07 -17.22 -8.23
N LYS A 75 -4.88 -16.90 -9.52
CA LYS A 75 -3.58 -16.94 -10.19
C LYS A 75 -2.62 -15.90 -9.62
N LEU A 76 -3.06 -14.64 -9.52
CA LEU A 76 -2.25 -13.55 -8.95
C LEU A 76 -1.97 -13.78 -7.47
N HIS A 77 -2.95 -14.26 -6.69
CA HIS A 77 -2.76 -14.60 -5.29
C HIS A 77 -1.65 -15.64 -5.08
N ARG A 78 -1.64 -16.71 -5.88
CA ARG A 78 -0.58 -17.72 -5.83
C ARG A 78 0.79 -17.13 -6.18
N ALA A 79 0.85 -16.27 -7.20
CA ALA A 79 2.09 -15.62 -7.60
C ALA A 79 2.61 -14.64 -6.53
N LEU A 80 1.73 -13.94 -5.81
CA LEU A 80 2.12 -13.06 -4.70
C LEU A 80 2.68 -13.82 -3.49
N LEU A 81 2.22 -15.06 -3.26
CA LEU A 81 2.75 -15.93 -2.20
C LEU A 81 4.05 -16.63 -2.60
N ASP A 82 4.39 -16.66 -3.89
CA ASP A 82 5.60 -17.27 -4.39
C ASP A 82 6.75 -16.24 -4.44
N SER A 83 7.70 -16.37 -3.52
CA SER A 83 8.88 -15.51 -3.45
C SER A 83 9.71 -15.46 -4.75
N THR A 84 9.61 -16.46 -5.62
CA THR A 84 10.34 -16.51 -6.89
C THR A 84 9.66 -15.68 -8.00
N SER A 85 8.40 -15.29 -7.82
CA SER A 85 7.63 -14.56 -8.85
C SER A 85 8.11 -13.13 -9.09
N GLN A 86 8.69 -12.45 -8.08
CA GLN A 86 9.34 -11.14 -8.21
C GLN A 86 8.50 -10.11 -9.00
N LEU A 87 7.28 -9.87 -8.52
CA LEU A 87 6.25 -9.11 -9.24
C LEU A 87 6.41 -7.60 -9.09
N THR A 88 6.12 -6.89 -10.18
CA THR A 88 5.73 -5.48 -10.16
C THR A 88 4.25 -5.39 -10.50
N VAL A 89 3.46 -4.80 -9.62
CA VAL A 89 2.02 -4.63 -9.78
C VAL A 89 1.71 -3.16 -10.03
N HIS A 90 1.06 -2.89 -11.15
CA HIS A 90 0.53 -1.58 -11.50
C HIS A 90 -0.98 -1.59 -11.37
N HIS A 91 -1.55 -0.55 -10.78
CA HIS A 91 -2.99 -0.32 -10.81
C HIS A 91 -3.34 1.16 -10.90
N ASN A 92 -4.62 1.47 -11.12
CA ASN A 92 -5.11 2.86 -11.08
C ASN A 92 -6.02 3.11 -9.89
N HIS A 93 -6.08 4.37 -9.46
CA HIS A 93 -7.09 4.87 -8.51
C HIS A 93 -7.99 5.91 -9.20
N PRO A 94 -9.23 5.55 -9.58
CA PRO A 94 -10.20 6.48 -10.18
C PRO A 94 -10.55 7.67 -9.29
N SER A 95 -10.38 7.52 -7.97
CA SER A 95 -10.61 8.57 -6.98
C SER A 95 -9.56 9.70 -7.01
N GLY A 96 -8.45 9.51 -7.74
CA GLY A 96 -7.35 10.48 -7.78
C GLY A 96 -6.43 10.40 -6.55
N ALA A 97 -6.57 9.39 -5.69
CA ALA A 97 -5.77 9.25 -4.48
C ALA A 97 -4.45 8.48 -4.72
N PRO A 98 -3.40 8.68 -3.89
CA PRO A 98 -2.19 7.87 -3.95
C PRO A 98 -2.42 6.48 -3.31
N LEU A 99 -1.37 5.64 -3.25
CA LEU A 99 -1.35 4.33 -2.57
C LEU A 99 -2.09 4.38 -1.21
N THR A 100 -2.83 3.30 -0.93
CA THR A 100 -3.57 3.08 0.30
C THR A 100 -2.77 2.21 1.28
N ARG A 101 -3.21 2.14 2.55
CA ARG A 101 -2.66 1.21 3.54
C ARG A 101 -2.75 -0.25 3.08
N TRP A 102 -3.84 -0.60 2.40
CA TRP A 102 -4.02 -1.94 1.83
C TRP A 102 -2.98 -2.22 0.75
N ASP A 103 -2.79 -1.30 -0.20
CA ASP A 103 -1.76 -1.44 -1.25
C ASP A 103 -0.37 -1.64 -0.63
N LEU A 104 -0.04 -0.85 0.38
CA LEU A 104 1.24 -0.93 1.07
C LEU A 104 1.40 -2.23 1.86
N ALA A 105 0.34 -2.75 2.47
CA ALA A 105 0.37 -4.02 3.20
C ALA A 105 0.65 -5.22 2.27
N PHE A 106 0.28 -5.15 0.98
CA PHE A 106 0.64 -6.19 0.01
C PHE A 106 2.16 -6.37 -0.15
N LEU A 107 2.99 -5.39 0.24
CA LEU A 107 4.45 -5.54 0.25
C LEU A 107 4.94 -6.60 1.23
N ALA A 108 4.10 -7.06 2.17
CA ALA A 108 4.40 -8.21 3.01
C ALA A 108 4.19 -9.56 2.30
N LEU A 109 3.67 -9.58 1.06
CA LEU A 109 3.59 -10.80 0.28
C LEU A 109 4.94 -11.05 -0.41
N PRO A 110 5.57 -12.22 -0.21
CA PRO A 110 6.97 -12.42 -0.56
C PRO A 110 7.26 -12.38 -2.07
N GLY A 111 6.25 -12.62 -2.90
CA GLY A 111 6.33 -12.53 -4.35
C GLY A 111 6.21 -11.11 -4.89
N LEU A 112 5.74 -10.13 -4.11
CA LEU A 112 5.65 -8.73 -4.53
C LEU A 112 6.97 -7.99 -4.29
N THR A 113 7.50 -7.38 -5.33
CA THR A 113 8.71 -6.54 -5.25
C THR A 113 8.35 -5.06 -5.21
N THR A 114 7.42 -4.64 -6.07
CA THR A 114 7.03 -3.24 -6.22
C THR A 114 5.53 -3.14 -6.47
N ILE A 115 4.87 -2.17 -5.84
CA ILE A 115 3.50 -1.77 -6.16
C ILE A 115 3.48 -0.33 -6.65
N VAL A 116 2.68 -0.07 -7.68
CA VAL A 116 2.59 1.22 -8.37
C VAL A 116 1.12 1.58 -8.55
N ALA A 117 0.67 2.64 -7.89
CA ALA A 117 -0.65 3.20 -8.11
C ALA A 117 -0.55 4.44 -8.99
N HIS A 118 -1.37 4.48 -10.04
CA HIS A 118 -1.52 5.60 -10.93
C HIS A 118 -2.86 6.29 -10.70
N SER A 119 -2.79 7.54 -10.30
CA SER A 119 -3.96 8.38 -10.12
C SER A 119 -4.09 9.31 -11.31
N SER A 120 -5.32 9.70 -11.64
CA SER A 120 -5.58 10.72 -12.63
C SER A 120 -6.52 11.76 -12.05
N ASN A 121 -6.09 13.02 -12.04
CA ASN A 121 -6.96 14.14 -11.71
C ASN A 121 -6.73 15.31 -12.68
N LEU A 122 -7.82 15.91 -13.16
CA LEU A 122 -7.83 17.10 -14.04
C LEU A 122 -6.85 17.02 -15.23
N GLY A 123 -6.74 15.86 -15.87
CA GLY A 123 -5.89 15.65 -17.04
C GLY A 123 -4.42 15.36 -16.74
N THR A 124 -3.99 15.44 -15.48
CA THR A 124 -2.66 15.01 -15.04
C THR A 124 -2.70 13.61 -14.46
N THR A 125 -1.60 12.87 -14.62
CA THR A 125 -1.41 11.55 -14.01
C THR A 125 -0.34 11.68 -12.95
N ALA A 126 -0.64 11.31 -11.70
CA ALA A 126 0.32 11.26 -10.61
C ALA A 126 0.53 9.81 -10.19
N THR A 127 1.78 9.41 -10.00
CA THR A 127 2.16 8.05 -9.62
C THR A 127 2.65 8.02 -8.18
N SER A 128 2.32 6.94 -7.47
CA SER A 128 2.95 6.59 -6.20
C SER A 128 3.43 5.15 -6.28
N LEU A 129 4.68 4.92 -5.90
CA LEU A 129 5.38 3.65 -5.98
C LEU A 129 5.92 3.28 -4.60
N ALA A 130 5.80 2.02 -4.22
CA ALA A 130 6.39 1.52 -3.00
C ALA A 130 7.05 0.16 -3.20
N ARG A 131 8.16 -0.05 -2.49
CA ARG A 131 8.89 -1.33 -2.42
C ARG A 131 9.61 -1.46 -1.07
N LEU A 132 9.99 -2.69 -0.72
CA LEU A 132 10.89 -2.92 0.41
C LEU A 132 12.32 -2.50 0.06
N SER A 133 13.03 -1.94 1.04
CA SER A 133 14.48 -1.85 1.00
C SER A 133 15.11 -3.23 1.23
N ALA A 134 16.43 -3.36 1.10
CA ALA A 134 17.12 -4.61 1.47
C ALA A 134 16.85 -5.00 2.94
N GLY A 135 16.98 -4.04 3.87
CA GLY A 135 16.68 -4.27 5.29
C GLY A 135 15.19 -4.55 5.55
N GLY A 136 14.29 -3.93 4.79
CA GLY A 136 12.87 -4.25 4.85
C GLY A 136 12.54 -5.66 4.37
N ARG A 137 13.26 -6.16 3.36
CA ARG A 137 13.11 -7.54 2.89
C ARG A 137 13.56 -8.53 3.95
N GLU A 138 14.70 -8.29 4.58
CA GLU A 138 15.17 -9.13 5.69
C GLU A 138 14.19 -9.13 6.86
N ALA A 139 13.61 -7.97 7.21
CA ALA A 139 12.57 -7.88 8.24
C ALA A 139 11.32 -8.68 7.86
N LEU A 140 10.89 -8.61 6.60
CA LEU A 140 9.77 -9.41 6.11
C LEU A 140 10.07 -10.91 6.21
N ASP A 141 11.22 -11.36 5.73
CA ASP A 141 11.58 -12.78 5.75
C ASP A 141 11.57 -13.33 7.19
N ARG A 142 12.01 -12.52 8.17
CA ARG A 142 11.87 -12.84 9.60
C ARG A 142 10.39 -12.91 10.00
N ALA A 143 9.61 -11.87 9.73
CA ALA A 143 8.19 -11.85 10.09
C ALA A 143 7.42 -13.06 9.52
N ILE A 144 7.69 -13.45 8.27
CA ILE A 144 7.13 -14.66 7.64
C ILE A 144 7.58 -15.93 8.38
N SER A 145 8.85 -16.05 8.76
CA SER A 145 9.35 -17.23 9.49
C SER A 145 8.65 -17.46 10.85
N TRP A 146 8.16 -16.39 11.48
CA TRP A 146 7.47 -16.45 12.77
C TRP A 146 5.95 -16.56 12.65
N GLY A 147 5.33 -15.73 11.81
CA GLY A 147 3.87 -15.58 11.72
C GLY A 147 3.23 -16.17 10.45
N GLY A 148 4.04 -16.70 9.52
CA GLY A 148 3.61 -17.01 8.16
C GLY A 148 3.33 -15.75 7.33
N GLU A 149 3.04 -15.93 6.04
CA GLU A 149 2.81 -14.83 5.10
C GLU A 149 1.59 -13.98 5.50
N TYR A 150 0.51 -14.65 5.93
CA TYR A 150 -0.70 -13.94 6.35
C TYR A 150 -0.51 -13.20 7.68
N GLY A 151 0.30 -13.73 8.61
CA GLY A 151 0.65 -13.05 9.84
C GLY A 151 1.46 -11.79 9.57
N ALA A 152 2.50 -11.90 8.73
CA ALA A 152 3.33 -10.76 8.32
C ALA A 152 2.51 -9.67 7.61
N PHE A 153 1.55 -10.06 6.75
CA PHE A 153 0.62 -9.15 6.11
C PHE A 153 -0.24 -8.37 7.13
N LEU A 154 -0.86 -9.06 8.09
CA LEU A 154 -1.69 -8.41 9.10
C LEU A 154 -0.85 -7.54 10.04
N ASP A 155 0.33 -7.98 10.44
CA ASP A 155 1.23 -7.18 11.29
C ASP A 155 1.68 -5.90 10.60
N LEU A 156 1.97 -5.95 9.30
CA LEU A 156 2.27 -4.76 8.51
C LEU A 156 1.03 -3.87 8.38
N TYR A 157 -0.14 -4.44 8.02
CA TYR A 157 -1.37 -3.66 7.92
C TYR A 157 -1.69 -2.93 9.23
N ASP A 158 -1.65 -3.65 10.36
CA ASP A 158 -1.87 -3.08 11.68
C ASP A 158 -0.85 -1.97 12.00
N ALA A 159 0.42 -2.13 11.60
CA ALA A 159 1.44 -1.10 11.78
C ALA A 159 1.14 0.17 10.98
N LEU A 160 0.55 0.03 9.79
CA LEU A 160 0.20 1.14 8.90
C LEU A 160 -1.15 1.79 9.27
N ASP A 161 -2.05 1.05 9.94
CA ASP A 161 -3.39 1.50 10.35
C ASP A 161 -3.41 2.19 11.73
N LEU A 162 -2.26 2.29 12.40
CA LEU A 162 -2.17 3.04 13.65
C LEU A 162 -2.57 4.51 13.43
N PRO A 163 -3.38 5.09 14.34
CA PRO A 163 -3.75 6.49 14.25
C PRO A 163 -2.50 7.37 14.32
N PHE A 164 -2.49 8.43 13.53
CA PHE A 164 -1.44 9.45 13.65
C PHE A 164 -1.68 10.22 14.93
N SER A 165 -0.61 10.51 15.68
CA SER A 165 -0.68 11.31 16.90
C SER A 165 -1.24 12.72 16.65
N PHE A 166 -1.21 13.20 15.40
CA PHE A 166 -1.77 14.49 15.01
C PHE A 166 -3.24 14.45 14.58
N ASP A 167 -3.88 13.29 14.48
CA ASP A 167 -5.25 13.18 13.94
C ASP A 167 -6.25 14.04 14.75
N GLU A 168 -6.07 14.16 16.08
CA GLU A 168 -6.93 15.00 16.91
C GLU A 168 -6.78 16.50 16.60
N SER A 169 -5.53 16.99 16.46
CA SER A 169 -5.25 18.38 16.13
C SER A 169 -5.75 18.78 14.74
N ILE A 170 -5.57 17.90 13.75
CA ILE A 170 -6.12 18.10 12.40
C ILE A 170 -7.64 18.07 12.44
N GLN A 171 -8.25 17.13 13.17
CA GLN A 171 -9.71 17.05 13.29
C GLN A 171 -10.31 18.32 13.89
N GLU A 172 -9.66 18.89 14.91
CA GLU A 172 -10.10 20.16 15.51
C GLU A 172 -10.03 21.31 14.49
N GLU A 173 -8.98 21.38 13.70
CA GLU A 173 -8.82 22.41 12.67
C GLU A 173 -9.80 22.22 11.49
N ILE A 174 -10.09 20.98 11.08
CA ILE A 174 -11.18 20.66 10.14
C ILE A 174 -12.51 21.14 10.71
N PHE A 175 -12.81 20.82 11.98
CA PHE A 175 -14.05 21.21 12.64
C PHE A 175 -14.20 22.74 12.70
N ARG A 176 -13.10 23.47 12.88
CA ARG A 176 -13.04 24.94 12.84
C ARG A 176 -13.07 25.51 11.42
N GLY A 177 -13.08 24.68 10.37
CA GLY A 177 -13.07 25.10 8.97
C GLY A 177 -11.76 25.74 8.51
N LEU A 178 -10.66 25.47 9.22
CA LEU A 178 -9.33 26.02 8.91
C LEU A 178 -8.57 25.18 7.89
N ILE A 179 -8.90 23.88 7.79
CA ILE A 179 -8.32 22.94 6.83
C ILE A 179 -9.46 22.19 6.13
N ASP A 180 -9.30 21.95 4.83
CA ASP A 180 -10.20 21.11 4.05
C ASP A 180 -9.97 19.61 4.30
N VAL A 181 -11.06 18.83 4.31
CA VAL A 181 -10.99 17.38 4.56
C VAL A 181 -10.14 16.65 3.51
N ALA A 182 -10.15 17.10 2.25
CA ALA A 182 -9.32 16.50 1.21
C ALA A 182 -7.83 16.82 1.43
N GLU A 183 -7.50 18.04 1.86
CA GLU A 183 -6.12 18.42 2.22
C GLU A 183 -5.60 17.55 3.37
N ALA A 184 -6.39 17.39 4.42
CA ALA A 184 -6.06 16.53 5.57
C ALA A 184 -5.86 15.06 5.17
N ASN A 185 -6.74 14.52 4.32
CA ASN A 185 -6.64 13.15 3.83
C ASN A 185 -5.37 12.91 3.01
N ILE A 186 -5.00 13.87 2.14
CA ILE A 186 -3.74 13.79 1.39
C ILE A 186 -2.55 13.91 2.33
N CYS A 187 -2.59 14.82 3.31
CA CYS A 187 -1.52 14.95 4.29
C CYS A 187 -1.30 13.65 5.07
N ASN A 188 -2.36 13.01 5.54
CA ASN A 188 -2.29 11.74 6.26
C ASN A 188 -1.61 10.64 5.42
N LYS A 189 -1.96 10.53 4.14
CA LYS A 189 -1.34 9.55 3.23
C LYS A 189 0.14 9.84 2.97
N LEU A 190 0.50 11.09 2.68
CA LEU A 190 1.90 11.44 2.44
C LEU A 190 2.73 11.37 3.72
N ALA A 191 2.13 11.59 4.89
CA ALA A 191 2.79 11.43 6.18
C ALA A 191 3.14 9.96 6.42
N LEU A 192 2.25 9.04 6.01
CA LEU A 192 2.53 7.61 6.03
C LEU A 192 3.72 7.27 5.11
N PHE A 193 3.76 7.80 3.89
CA PHE A 193 4.88 7.55 2.98
C PHE A 193 6.21 8.05 3.54
N ALA A 194 6.21 9.24 4.15
CA ALA A 194 7.40 9.77 4.81
C ALA A 194 7.81 8.92 6.01
N ALA A 195 6.86 8.45 6.83
CA ALA A 195 7.15 7.58 7.96
C ALA A 195 7.77 6.25 7.51
N MET A 196 7.21 5.64 6.45
CA MET A 196 7.76 4.44 5.82
C MET A 196 9.19 4.67 5.30
N ASN A 197 9.45 5.79 4.62
CA ASN A 197 10.82 6.14 4.19
C ASN A 197 11.78 6.37 5.37
N ARG A 198 11.32 7.01 6.45
CA ARG A 198 12.14 7.25 7.65
C ARG A 198 12.46 5.97 8.42
N SER A 199 11.59 4.96 8.36
CA SER A 199 11.85 3.64 8.93
C SER A 199 13.05 2.92 8.27
N LYS A 200 13.44 3.33 7.05
CA LYS A 200 14.45 2.67 6.21
C LYS A 200 14.12 1.25 5.76
N LEU A 201 12.93 0.74 6.09
CA LEU A 201 12.44 -0.58 5.64
C LEU A 201 11.77 -0.48 4.27
N PHE A 202 11.36 0.71 3.85
CA PHE A 202 10.64 0.93 2.61
C PHE A 202 11.32 2.03 1.78
N VAL A 203 11.08 1.98 0.48
CA VAL A 203 11.32 3.08 -0.45
C VAL A 203 9.97 3.42 -1.07
N VAL A 204 9.49 4.62 -0.80
CA VAL A 204 8.19 5.12 -1.28
C VAL A 204 8.41 6.44 -2.00
N ASP A 205 8.05 6.47 -3.28
CA ASP A 205 8.14 7.64 -4.15
C ASP A 205 6.73 8.06 -4.58
N SER A 206 6.48 9.36 -4.71
CA SER A 206 5.16 9.89 -5.04
C SER A 206 5.25 11.23 -5.77
N ASP A 207 4.54 11.37 -6.88
CA ASP A 207 4.41 12.61 -7.65
C ASP A 207 3.44 13.61 -6.99
N PHE A 208 2.73 13.19 -5.94
CA PHE A 208 1.78 14.04 -5.24
C PHE A 208 2.51 15.13 -4.46
N ALA A 209 2.12 16.39 -4.72
CA ALA A 209 2.62 17.51 -3.96
C ALA A 209 2.16 17.43 -2.49
N PRO A 210 3.07 17.59 -1.52
CA PRO A 210 2.68 17.68 -0.12
C PRO A 210 1.82 18.94 0.12
N PRO A 211 0.73 18.85 0.89
CA PRO A 211 -0.06 20.01 1.26
C PRO A 211 0.71 20.92 2.21
N SER A 212 0.21 22.14 2.42
CA SER A 212 0.85 23.15 3.27
C SER A 212 1.10 22.65 4.69
N LEU A 213 0.14 21.88 5.22
CA LEU A 213 0.17 21.26 6.54
C LEU A 213 1.41 20.38 6.76
N PHE A 214 1.91 19.76 5.70
CA PHE A 214 2.95 18.75 5.77
C PHE A 214 4.21 19.25 6.45
N GLY A 215 4.52 20.55 6.31
CA GLY A 215 5.72 21.16 6.91
C GLY A 215 5.61 21.50 8.40
N ARG A 216 4.44 21.36 9.02
CA ARG A 216 4.26 21.74 10.44
C ARG A 216 5.03 20.81 11.37
N ALA A 217 5.56 21.37 12.46
CA ALA A 217 6.43 20.65 13.39
C ALA A 217 5.74 19.47 14.09
N ASP A 218 4.47 19.61 14.46
CA ASP A 218 3.64 18.56 15.06
C ASP A 218 3.40 17.39 14.08
N ILE A 219 3.16 17.68 12.80
CA ILE A 219 3.05 16.66 11.75
C ILE A 219 4.38 15.94 11.56
N GLN A 220 5.48 16.67 11.52
CA GLN A 220 6.83 16.09 11.38
C GLN A 220 7.19 15.17 12.56
N LEU A 221 6.84 15.56 13.79
CA LEU A 221 6.99 14.72 14.97
C LEU A 221 6.14 13.44 14.87
N GLY A 222 4.87 13.56 14.48
CA GLY A 222 3.99 12.40 14.29
C GLY A 222 4.51 11.43 13.22
N ILE A 223 5.14 11.94 12.15
CA ILE A 223 5.81 11.12 11.12
C ILE A 223 6.98 10.34 11.74
N ASP A 224 7.80 10.96 12.58
CA ASP A 224 8.93 10.29 13.26
C ASP A 224 8.46 9.21 14.24
N GLU A 225 7.43 9.52 15.04
CA GLU A 225 6.82 8.55 15.95
C GLU A 225 6.25 7.35 15.20
N MET A 226 5.56 7.60 14.08
CA MET A 226 5.03 6.55 13.21
C MET A 226 6.15 5.69 12.62
N ALA A 227 7.25 6.30 12.17
CA ALA A 227 8.40 5.58 11.64
C ALA A 227 9.00 4.61 12.67
N VAL A 228 9.18 5.08 13.92
CA VAL A 228 9.65 4.23 15.03
C VAL A 228 8.69 3.08 15.31
N ARG A 229 7.37 3.33 15.26
CA ARG A 229 6.35 2.28 15.45
C ARG A 229 6.37 1.25 14.33
N ILE A 230 6.51 1.67 13.07
CA ILE A 230 6.65 0.76 11.92
C ILE A 230 7.85 -0.16 12.13
N VAL A 231 9.02 0.39 12.49
CA VAL A 231 10.21 -0.41 12.80
C VAL A 231 9.92 -1.38 13.93
N ARG A 232 9.40 -0.90 15.07
CA ARG A 232 9.12 -1.77 16.23
C ARG A 232 8.14 -2.89 15.88
N ARG A 233 7.06 -2.61 15.15
CA ARG A 233 6.04 -3.64 14.88
C ARG A 233 6.50 -4.64 13.82
N PHE A 234 7.16 -4.17 12.77
CA PHE A 234 7.57 -5.00 11.65
C PHE A 234 8.90 -5.72 11.88
N ASP A 235 9.79 -5.17 12.70
CA ASP A 235 11.08 -5.77 13.04
C ASP A 235 11.06 -6.55 14.37
N ALA A 236 10.33 -6.08 15.41
CA ALA A 236 10.36 -6.74 16.72
C ALA A 236 9.54 -8.05 16.79
N THR A 237 8.73 -8.36 15.78
CA THR A 237 8.17 -9.72 15.62
C THR A 237 9.25 -10.78 15.46
N ALA A 238 10.52 -10.39 15.24
CA ALA A 238 11.66 -11.28 15.17
C ALA A 238 12.38 -11.58 16.50
N GLY A 239 12.04 -10.90 17.61
CA GLY A 239 12.95 -10.85 18.78
C GLY A 239 12.34 -10.87 20.18
N VAL A 240 11.03 -11.04 20.35
CA VAL A 240 10.43 -11.15 21.69
C VAL A 240 10.31 -12.64 22.09
N THR A 241 11.37 -13.16 22.71
CA THR A 241 11.32 -14.28 23.67
C THR A 241 11.28 -13.74 25.09
#